data_AF-A0A7T5E2P7-F1
#
_entry.id   AF-A0A7T5E2P7-F1
#
_cell.length_a   1.000
_cell.length_b   1.000
_cell.length_c   1.000
_cell.angle_alpha   90.00
_cell.angle_beta   90.00
_cell.angle_gamma   90.00
#
_symmetry.space_group_name_H-M   'P 1'
#
loop_
_entity.id
_entity.type
_entity.pdbx_description
1 polymer ?
#
loop_
_entity_poly.entity_id
_entity_poly.type
_entity_poly.pdbx_seq_one_letter_code
_entity_poly.pdbx_strand_id
1 'polypeptide(L)'
;MGRLTSFLQTEFSRQLPTGWSCRSEVQVLPEELSDILGYSSRADVLLEREEDHRKLWIEFEVSRADPVANHAKFATTHLFQAQQTNDAFISMVSSHVARGRRNLAANTIALMREIGMNAFQTVLLPQLSPKNIKRINHLSEQSIVNEFLDIKAEILRAIAVSESVLDLQDRRLHFVGDFLEIFLNLRQWNHEILHDPTARDKWGQRTITYFVFDPYSKQFAPSKFCAYSGIWNHQESISPLPVSQSPKSVMTIDFYVMLDGVYKNFDGRRARIHLTDCLGMMAIDAKQEENLAQSFEKWSEIFEDSIRVHPKGPIFLLPPSWFK
;
A
#
# COMPACT_ATOMS: atom_id res chain seq x y z
N MET A 1 -9.55 27.40 0.75
CA MET A 1 -9.32 26.19 -0.07
C MET A 1 -7.96 25.62 0.32
N GLY A 2 -7.82 24.29 0.38
CA GLY A 2 -6.53 23.67 0.71
C GLY A 2 -5.50 23.93 -0.37
N ARG A 3 -4.25 24.25 0.00
CA ARG A 3 -3.18 24.59 -0.95
C ARG A 3 -2.13 23.48 -1.12
N LEU A 4 -2.18 22.44 -0.27
CA LEU A 4 -1.18 21.38 -0.32
C LEU A 4 -1.28 20.55 -1.61
N THR A 5 -2.49 20.27 -2.12
CA THR A 5 -2.65 19.55 -3.39
C THR A 5 -2.00 20.30 -4.55
N SER A 6 -2.30 21.59 -4.74
CA SER A 6 -1.70 22.40 -5.82
C SER A 6 -0.18 22.55 -5.68
N PHE A 7 0.31 22.65 -4.44
CA PHE A 7 1.75 22.60 -4.16
C PHE A 7 2.36 21.26 -4.61
N LEU A 8 1.75 20.13 -4.24
CA LEU A 8 2.21 18.80 -4.63
C LEU A 8 2.20 18.59 -6.15
N GLN A 9 1.13 19.03 -6.84
CA GLN A 9 1.05 18.97 -8.31
C GLN A 9 2.23 19.70 -8.98
N THR A 10 2.59 20.88 -8.45
CA THR A 10 3.72 21.67 -8.96
C THR A 10 5.06 21.01 -8.65
N GLU A 11 5.27 20.56 -7.42
CA GLU A 11 6.54 19.98 -6.99
C GLU A 11 6.80 18.59 -7.57
N PHE A 12 5.76 17.78 -7.81
CA PHE A 12 5.91 16.50 -8.52
C PHE A 12 6.53 16.72 -9.90
N SER A 13 6.09 17.75 -10.61
CA SER A 13 6.64 18.09 -11.93
C SER A 13 8.09 18.58 -11.86
N ARG A 14 8.50 19.21 -10.76
CA ARG A 14 9.86 19.76 -10.57
C ARG A 14 10.88 18.73 -10.11
N GLN A 15 10.46 17.70 -9.37
CA GLN A 15 11.35 16.77 -8.68
C GLN A 15 11.33 15.36 -9.28
N LEU A 16 10.99 15.24 -10.56
CA LEU A 16 10.87 13.96 -11.24
C LEU A 16 12.19 13.17 -11.26
N PRO A 17 12.13 11.85 -11.08
CA PRO A 17 13.23 10.97 -11.43
C PRO A 17 13.55 11.05 -12.93
N THR A 18 14.80 10.79 -13.30
CA THR A 18 15.22 10.67 -14.70
C THR A 18 14.38 9.62 -15.44
N GLY A 19 13.98 9.94 -16.69
CA GLY A 19 13.17 9.05 -17.52
C GLY A 19 11.66 9.10 -17.26
N TRP A 20 11.19 10.08 -16.47
CA TRP A 20 9.78 10.31 -16.21
C TRP A 20 9.37 11.72 -16.62
N SER A 21 8.19 11.83 -17.22
CA SER A 21 7.50 13.09 -17.48
C SER A 21 6.26 13.22 -16.57
N CYS A 22 5.80 14.45 -16.36
CA CYS A 22 4.69 14.75 -15.46
C CYS A 22 3.75 15.79 -16.06
N ARG A 23 2.45 15.56 -15.90
CA ARG A 23 1.38 16.50 -16.26
C ARG A 23 0.40 16.58 -15.09
N SER A 24 -0.07 17.77 -14.76
CA SER A 24 -1.08 17.99 -13.72
C SER A 24 -2.48 18.12 -14.31
N GLU A 25 -3.52 17.82 -13.54
CA GLU A 25 -4.93 18.06 -13.90
C GLU A 25 -5.34 17.40 -15.22
N VAL A 26 -4.85 16.18 -15.46
CA VAL A 26 -5.06 15.46 -16.72
C VAL A 26 -6.44 14.83 -16.73
N GLN A 27 -7.21 15.16 -17.76
CA GLN A 27 -8.54 14.58 -17.97
C GLN A 27 -8.47 13.06 -18.13
N VAL A 28 -9.29 12.36 -17.34
CA VAL A 28 -9.35 10.89 -17.30
C VAL A 28 -10.47 10.39 -18.23
N LEU A 29 -11.62 11.08 -18.21
CA LEU A 29 -12.78 10.77 -19.04
C LEU A 29 -12.78 11.60 -20.32
N PRO A 30 -13.01 11.01 -21.51
CA PRO A 30 -13.32 11.79 -22.71
C PRO A 30 -14.46 12.78 -22.48
N GLU A 31 -14.46 13.90 -23.21
CA GLU A 31 -15.48 14.95 -23.08
C GLU A 31 -16.89 14.40 -23.32
N GLU A 32 -17.08 13.63 -24.40
CA GLU A 32 -18.36 12.98 -24.72
C GLU A 32 -18.89 12.11 -23.57
N LEU A 33 -18.03 11.33 -22.92
CA LEU A 33 -18.42 10.47 -21.80
C LEU A 33 -18.69 11.30 -20.54
N SER A 34 -17.94 12.39 -20.33
CA SER A 34 -18.17 13.32 -19.22
C SER A 34 -19.55 13.97 -19.32
N ASP A 35 -19.97 14.34 -20.54
CA ASP A 35 -21.30 14.91 -20.81
C ASP A 35 -22.42 13.91 -20.54
N ILE A 36 -22.26 12.65 -20.96
CA ILE A 36 -23.24 11.58 -20.73
C ILE A 36 -23.36 11.25 -19.23
N LEU A 37 -22.23 11.14 -18.52
CA LEU A 37 -22.20 10.75 -17.12
C LEU A 37 -22.53 11.91 -16.16
N GLY A 38 -22.50 13.16 -16.65
CA GLY A 38 -22.80 14.35 -15.85
C GLY A 38 -21.71 14.74 -14.85
N TYR A 39 -20.48 14.26 -15.04
CA TYR A 39 -19.33 14.66 -14.25
C TYR A 39 -18.02 14.53 -15.05
N SER A 40 -17.03 15.35 -14.68
CA SER A 40 -15.67 15.22 -15.18
C SER A 40 -14.74 14.63 -14.11
N SER A 41 -13.69 13.96 -14.59
CA SER A 41 -12.64 13.41 -13.75
C SER A 41 -11.27 13.86 -14.28
N ARG A 42 -10.43 14.35 -13.37
CA ARG A 42 -9.06 14.76 -13.66
C ARG A 42 -8.16 14.12 -12.61
N ALA A 43 -7.05 13.56 -13.08
CA ALA A 43 -5.96 13.14 -12.21
C ALA A 43 -5.25 14.38 -11.67
N ASP A 44 -4.96 14.42 -10.38
CA ASP A 44 -4.10 15.48 -9.82
C ASP A 44 -2.76 15.51 -10.56
N VAL A 45 -2.14 14.35 -10.74
CA VAL A 45 -0.89 14.18 -11.49
C VAL A 45 -0.93 12.92 -12.34
N LEU A 46 -0.42 13.01 -13.57
CA LEU A 46 -0.07 11.89 -14.44
C LEU A 46 1.45 11.84 -14.59
N LEU A 47 2.07 10.77 -14.10
CA LEU A 47 3.46 10.45 -14.41
C LEU A 47 3.51 9.48 -15.59
N GLU A 48 4.41 9.71 -16.53
CA GLU A 48 4.59 8.83 -17.70
C GLU A 48 6.07 8.53 -17.90
N ARG A 49 6.41 7.24 -17.90
CA ARG A 49 7.78 6.76 -18.10
C ARG A 49 8.12 6.80 -19.59
N GLU A 50 9.26 7.41 -19.93
CA GLU A 50 9.66 7.65 -21.33
C GLU A 50 10.00 6.36 -22.08
N GLU A 51 10.53 5.34 -21.39
CA GLU A 51 11.02 4.10 -22.01
C GLU A 51 9.89 3.20 -22.54
N ASP A 52 8.82 3.03 -21.75
CA ASP A 52 7.75 2.06 -22.03
C ASP A 52 6.35 2.69 -22.02
N HIS A 53 6.28 4.02 -21.97
CA HIS A 53 5.04 4.80 -21.93
C HIS A 53 4.07 4.43 -20.82
N ARG A 54 4.56 3.77 -19.76
CA ARG A 54 3.76 3.40 -18.61
C ARG A 54 3.24 4.65 -17.89
N LYS A 55 1.95 4.68 -17.57
CA LYS A 55 1.34 5.80 -16.85
C LYS A 55 0.98 5.48 -15.42
N LEU A 56 1.26 6.43 -14.51
CA LEU A 56 0.77 6.45 -13.14
C LEU A 56 -0.20 7.61 -12.98
N TRP A 57 -1.47 7.30 -12.80
CA TRP A 57 -2.55 8.25 -12.53
C TRP A 57 -2.69 8.44 -11.02
N ILE A 58 -2.28 9.60 -10.51
CA ILE A 58 -2.14 9.85 -9.08
C ILE A 58 -3.21 10.84 -8.59
N GLU A 59 -3.87 10.47 -7.50
CA GLU A 59 -4.78 11.33 -6.73
C GLU A 59 -4.19 11.65 -5.35
N PHE A 60 -4.16 12.91 -4.96
CA PHE A 60 -3.77 13.38 -3.63
C PHE A 60 -5.01 13.56 -2.75
N GLU A 61 -5.27 12.59 -1.88
CA GLU A 61 -6.38 12.65 -0.94
C GLU A 61 -5.97 13.42 0.34
N VAL A 62 -5.89 14.74 0.20
CA VAL A 62 -5.55 15.68 1.27
C VAL A 62 -6.81 16.18 1.97
N SER A 63 -6.99 15.85 3.25
CA SER A 63 -8.12 16.36 4.07
C SER A 63 -9.52 16.08 3.49
N ARG A 64 -9.66 15.05 2.65
CA ARG A 64 -10.89 14.77 1.91
C ARG A 64 -11.99 14.20 2.79
N ALA A 65 -13.22 14.63 2.51
CA ALA A 65 -14.41 14.13 3.18
C ALA A 65 -14.85 12.77 2.64
N ASP A 66 -14.63 12.52 1.34
CA ASP A 66 -14.96 11.26 0.69
C ASP A 66 -13.92 10.93 -0.40
N PRO A 67 -12.84 10.22 -0.06
CA PRO A 67 -11.82 9.83 -1.04
C PRO A 67 -12.34 8.81 -2.08
N VAL A 68 -13.46 8.11 -1.80
CA VAL A 68 -13.98 7.05 -2.67
C VAL A 68 -14.57 7.63 -3.96
N ALA A 69 -15.04 8.87 -3.94
CA ALA A 69 -15.57 9.52 -5.13
C ALA A 69 -14.57 9.50 -6.30
N ASN A 70 -13.29 9.78 -6.06
CA ASN A 70 -12.27 9.72 -7.10
C ASN A 70 -12.02 8.28 -7.58
N HIS A 71 -11.97 7.31 -6.65
CA HIS A 71 -11.84 5.90 -6.99
C HIS A 71 -12.98 5.43 -7.91
N ALA A 72 -14.22 5.82 -7.58
CA ALA A 72 -15.40 5.49 -8.39
C ALA A 72 -15.31 6.10 -9.79
N LYS A 73 -14.90 7.37 -9.92
CA LYS A 73 -14.71 8.01 -11.24
C LYS A 73 -13.71 7.25 -12.10
N PHE A 74 -12.56 6.86 -11.53
CA PHE A 74 -11.54 6.08 -12.24
C PHE A 74 -12.04 4.68 -12.60
N ALA A 75 -12.72 4.00 -11.68
CA ALA A 75 -13.33 2.70 -11.93
C ALA A 75 -14.37 2.75 -13.05
N THR A 76 -15.27 3.73 -13.01
CA THR A 76 -16.27 3.93 -14.06
C THR A 76 -15.60 4.26 -15.39
N THR A 77 -14.56 5.10 -15.40
CA THR A 77 -13.79 5.37 -16.63
C THR A 77 -13.23 4.07 -17.21
N HIS A 78 -12.64 3.22 -16.38
CA HIS A 78 -12.09 1.93 -16.82
C HIS A 78 -13.14 0.99 -17.43
N LEU A 79 -14.38 1.02 -16.93
CA LEU A 79 -15.46 0.20 -17.49
C LEU A 79 -15.88 0.62 -18.90
N PHE A 80 -15.78 1.91 -19.24
CA PHE A 80 -16.12 2.42 -20.57
C PHE A 80 -14.91 2.52 -21.51
N GLN A 81 -13.74 2.78 -20.94
CA GLN A 81 -12.47 2.90 -21.64
C GLN A 81 -11.37 2.30 -20.75
N ALA A 82 -11.12 1.00 -20.95
CA ALA A 82 -10.13 0.28 -20.17
C ALA A 82 -8.75 0.94 -20.28
N GLN A 83 -8.12 1.17 -19.12
CA GLN A 83 -6.73 1.60 -19.03
C GLN A 83 -5.81 0.47 -19.49
N GLN A 84 -4.60 0.83 -19.96
CA GLN A 84 -3.62 -0.17 -20.38
C GLN A 84 -3.18 -1.05 -19.20
N THR A 85 -2.76 -2.27 -19.48
CA THR A 85 -2.41 -3.27 -18.46
C THR A 85 -1.11 -2.96 -17.70
N ASN A 86 -0.31 -2.01 -18.18
CA ASN A 86 0.86 -1.46 -17.50
C ASN A 86 0.56 -0.15 -16.76
N ASP A 87 -0.51 0.56 -17.12
CA ASP A 87 -0.95 1.78 -16.43
C ASP A 87 -1.42 1.45 -15.01
N ALA A 88 -1.26 2.38 -14.07
CA ALA A 88 -1.72 2.21 -12.70
C ALA A 88 -2.46 3.45 -12.19
N PHE A 89 -3.54 3.22 -11.43
CA PHE A 89 -4.18 4.21 -10.59
C PHE A 89 -3.59 4.16 -9.17
N ILE A 90 -3.25 5.32 -8.61
CA ILE A 90 -2.65 5.44 -7.28
C ILE A 90 -3.37 6.51 -6.47
N SER A 91 -3.99 6.14 -5.37
CA SER A 91 -4.51 7.09 -4.38
C SER A 91 -3.51 7.30 -3.25
N MET A 92 -2.95 8.51 -3.13
CA MET A 92 -2.05 8.89 -2.05
C MET A 92 -2.83 9.59 -0.94
N VAL A 93 -3.07 8.90 0.17
CA VAL A 93 -4.01 9.32 1.20
C VAL A 93 -3.30 9.81 2.45
N SER A 94 -3.56 11.07 2.82
CA SER A 94 -2.92 11.68 3.98
C SER A 94 -3.49 11.20 5.33
N SER A 95 -2.68 11.30 6.38
CA SER A 95 -3.09 10.97 7.75
C SER A 95 -4.27 11.81 8.28
N HIS A 96 -4.51 13.00 7.70
CA HIS A 96 -5.65 13.83 8.08
C HIS A 96 -7.00 13.29 7.61
N VAL A 97 -7.02 12.38 6.62
CA VAL A 97 -8.25 11.66 6.26
C VAL A 97 -8.58 10.67 7.38
N ALA A 98 -9.83 10.69 7.86
CA ALA A 98 -10.27 9.82 8.93
C ALA A 98 -10.03 8.34 8.60
N ARG A 99 -9.57 7.56 9.58
CA ARG A 99 -9.19 6.14 9.39
C ARG A 99 -10.27 5.33 8.66
N GLY A 100 -11.53 5.44 9.07
CA GLY A 100 -12.64 4.71 8.43
C GLY A 100 -12.76 5.00 6.93
N ARG A 101 -12.54 6.26 6.51
CA ARG A 101 -12.56 6.66 5.10
C ARG A 101 -11.34 6.17 4.34
N ARG A 102 -10.15 6.17 4.96
CA ARG A 102 -8.94 5.59 4.37
C ARG A 102 -9.07 4.09 4.14
N ASN A 103 -9.66 3.39 5.10
CA ASN A 103 -9.93 1.96 4.97
C ASN A 103 -11.01 1.68 3.92
N LEU A 104 -12.04 2.53 3.82
CA LEU A 104 -13.05 2.39 2.78
C LEU A 104 -12.42 2.56 1.39
N ALA A 105 -11.58 3.59 1.19
CA ALA A 105 -10.82 3.79 -0.04
C ALA A 105 -9.90 2.60 -0.36
N ALA A 106 -9.15 2.07 0.61
CA ALA A 106 -8.34 0.86 0.43
C ALA A 106 -9.17 -0.35 -0.02
N ASN A 107 -10.37 -0.55 0.54
CA ASN A 107 -11.27 -1.60 0.07
C ASN A 107 -11.77 -1.33 -1.37
N THR A 108 -12.03 -0.07 -1.72
CA THR A 108 -12.36 0.30 -3.11
C THR A 108 -11.22 -0.02 -4.07
N ILE A 109 -9.95 0.12 -3.67
CA ILE A 109 -8.82 -0.35 -4.48
C ILE A 109 -8.92 -1.86 -4.76
N ALA A 110 -9.28 -2.68 -3.77
CA ALA A 110 -9.50 -4.10 -3.99
C ALA A 110 -10.63 -4.36 -5.01
N LEU A 111 -11.74 -3.60 -4.94
CA LEU A 111 -12.82 -3.67 -5.92
C LEU A 111 -12.38 -3.24 -7.33
N MET A 112 -11.55 -2.19 -7.43
CA MET A 112 -10.98 -1.74 -8.70
C MET A 112 -10.10 -2.82 -9.33
N ARG A 113 -9.33 -3.55 -8.51
CA ARG A 113 -8.56 -4.70 -8.99
C ARG A 113 -9.46 -5.80 -9.54
N GLU A 114 -10.59 -6.11 -8.89
CA GLU A 114 -11.54 -7.12 -9.38
C GLU A 114 -12.12 -6.81 -10.76
N ILE A 115 -12.23 -5.53 -11.14
CA ILE A 115 -12.66 -5.11 -12.49
C ILE A 115 -11.49 -4.99 -13.49
N GLY A 116 -10.29 -5.45 -13.13
CA GLY A 116 -9.12 -5.50 -14.01
C GLY A 116 -8.15 -4.33 -13.91
N MET A 117 -8.34 -3.38 -12.98
CA MET A 117 -7.44 -2.24 -12.84
C MET A 117 -6.19 -2.58 -12.03
N ASN A 118 -5.05 -2.01 -12.44
CA ASN A 118 -3.90 -1.90 -11.55
C ASN A 118 -4.11 -0.71 -10.61
N ALA A 119 -4.81 -0.94 -9.51
CA ALA A 119 -5.12 0.09 -8.54
C ALA A 119 -4.30 -0.08 -7.26
N PHE A 120 -3.84 1.03 -6.68
CA PHE A 120 -3.07 1.05 -5.44
C PHE A 120 -3.50 2.22 -4.55
N GLN A 121 -3.46 2.03 -3.24
CA GLN A 121 -3.51 3.12 -2.27
C GLN A 121 -2.18 3.17 -1.54
N THR A 122 -1.66 4.36 -1.25
CA THR A 122 -0.53 4.53 -0.34
C THR A 122 -0.69 5.73 0.56
N VAL A 123 0.19 5.86 1.56
CA VAL A 123 0.14 6.95 2.54
C VAL A 123 0.85 8.17 1.98
N LEU A 124 0.16 9.30 1.94
CA LEU A 124 0.76 10.59 1.60
C LEU A 124 1.41 11.21 2.83
N LEU A 125 2.72 11.52 2.74
CA LEU A 125 3.51 12.17 3.80
C LEU A 125 3.42 11.41 5.14
N PRO A 126 3.84 10.12 5.19
CA PRO A 126 3.57 9.23 6.32
C PRO A 126 4.18 9.68 7.65
N GLN A 127 5.15 10.58 7.63
CA GLN A 127 5.79 11.13 8.83
C GLN A 127 4.98 12.24 9.49
N LEU A 128 3.98 12.80 8.79
CA LEU A 128 3.21 13.93 9.28
C LEU A 128 1.93 13.48 10.00
N SER A 129 1.70 14.08 11.17
CA SER A 129 0.46 13.90 11.93
C SER A 129 -0.73 14.60 11.23
N PRO A 130 -1.98 14.20 11.55
CA PRO A 130 -3.19 14.84 11.05
C PRO A 130 -3.22 16.35 11.29
N LYS A 131 -2.75 16.78 12.48
CA LYS A 131 -2.66 18.20 12.86
C LYS A 131 -1.67 18.95 11.97
N ASN A 132 -0.53 18.35 11.65
CA ASN A 132 0.48 18.95 10.79
C ASN A 132 0.00 19.02 9.34
N ILE A 133 -0.58 17.96 8.79
CA ILE A 133 -1.20 17.99 7.46
C ILE A 133 -2.27 19.08 7.38
N LYS A 134 -3.16 19.17 8.37
CA LYS A 134 -4.18 20.22 8.44
C LYS A 134 -3.53 21.61 8.46
N ARG A 135 -2.51 21.83 9.30
CA ARG A 135 -1.80 23.12 9.38
C ARG A 135 -1.19 23.50 8.04
N ILE A 136 -0.41 22.60 7.45
CA ILE A 136 0.31 22.82 6.19
C ILE A 136 -0.66 23.10 5.04
N ASN A 137 -1.77 22.37 4.98
CA ASN A 137 -2.79 22.58 3.95
C ASN A 137 -3.44 23.98 3.96
N HIS A 138 -3.29 24.75 5.05
CA HIS A 138 -3.80 26.12 5.18
C HIS A 138 -2.70 27.20 5.10
N LEU A 139 -1.44 26.82 4.96
CA LEU A 139 -0.33 27.76 4.79
C LEU A 139 -0.36 28.46 3.42
N SER A 140 0.40 29.54 3.25
CA SER A 140 0.72 30.05 1.91
C SER A 140 1.70 29.12 1.20
N GLU A 141 1.70 29.12 -0.13
CA GLU A 141 2.61 28.28 -0.93
C GLU A 141 4.08 28.50 -0.53
N GLN A 142 4.51 29.76 -0.40
CA GLN A 142 5.84 30.11 0.09
C GLN A 142 6.15 29.54 1.49
N SER A 143 5.13 29.45 2.36
CA SER A 143 5.30 28.86 3.69
C SER A 143 5.33 27.33 3.63
N ILE A 144 4.63 26.69 2.69
CA ILE A 144 4.70 25.24 2.48
C ILE A 144 6.10 24.85 1.99
N VAL A 145 6.74 25.65 1.12
CA VAL A 145 8.14 25.44 0.71
C VAL A 145 9.07 25.36 1.93
N ASN A 146 8.83 26.20 2.94
CA ASN A 146 9.62 26.25 4.17
C ASN A 146 9.34 25.07 5.13
N GLU A 147 8.38 24.19 4.82
CA GLU A 147 8.15 22.96 5.58
C GLU A 147 9.10 21.82 5.17
N PHE A 148 9.89 22.01 4.11
CA PHE A 148 10.87 21.04 3.61
C PHE A 148 10.29 19.62 3.42
N LEU A 149 9.11 19.55 2.80
CA LEU A 149 8.47 18.27 2.48
C LEU A 149 9.34 17.50 1.49
N ASP A 150 9.59 16.21 1.78
CA ASP A 150 10.37 15.33 0.89
C ASP A 150 9.49 14.82 -0.26
N ILE A 151 9.32 15.66 -1.28
CA ILE A 151 8.46 15.35 -2.43
C ILE A 151 9.04 14.21 -3.27
N LYS A 152 10.37 14.14 -3.37
CA LYS A 152 11.05 13.04 -4.06
C LYS A 152 10.71 11.70 -3.42
N ALA A 153 10.68 11.62 -2.09
CA ALA A 153 10.25 10.40 -1.41
C ALA A 153 8.78 10.04 -1.72
N GLU A 154 7.88 11.00 -1.86
CA GLU A 154 6.49 10.72 -2.24
C GLU A 154 6.37 10.18 -3.68
N ILE A 155 7.12 10.71 -4.63
CA ILE A 155 7.16 10.18 -6.01
C ILE A 155 7.70 8.74 -6.02
N LEU A 156 8.82 8.50 -5.33
CA LEU A 156 9.42 7.18 -5.24
C LEU A 156 8.50 6.17 -4.54
N ARG A 157 7.71 6.61 -3.55
CA ARG A 157 6.70 5.79 -2.87
C ARG A 157 5.61 5.34 -3.84
N ALA A 158 5.09 6.25 -4.66
CA ALA A 158 4.08 5.93 -5.68
C ALA A 158 4.62 4.92 -6.72
N ILE A 159 5.86 5.09 -7.17
CA ILE A 159 6.53 4.14 -8.07
C ILE A 159 6.69 2.78 -7.38
N ALA A 160 7.21 2.75 -6.14
CA ALA A 160 7.52 1.52 -5.43
C ALA A 160 6.30 0.61 -5.16
N VAL A 161 5.13 1.18 -4.85
CA VAL A 161 3.91 0.38 -4.62
C VAL A 161 3.28 -0.11 -5.93
N SER A 162 3.46 0.62 -7.02
CA SER A 162 2.86 0.30 -8.31
C SER A 162 3.72 -0.62 -9.16
N GLU A 163 5.04 -0.65 -8.98
CA GLU A 163 5.93 -1.58 -9.66
C GLU A 163 5.81 -3.01 -9.11
N SER A 164 5.77 -3.97 -10.03
CA SER A 164 5.87 -5.38 -9.68
C SER A 164 7.28 -5.65 -9.17
N VAL A 165 7.36 -6.32 -8.02
CA VAL A 165 8.61 -6.87 -7.47
C VAL A 165 9.00 -8.12 -8.27
N LEU A 166 7.99 -8.89 -8.68
CA LEU A 166 8.09 -10.07 -9.54
C LEU A 166 6.84 -10.19 -10.41
N ASP A 167 7.02 -10.53 -11.68
CA ASP A 167 5.94 -10.93 -12.58
C ASP A 167 5.96 -12.45 -12.72
N LEU A 168 4.87 -13.10 -12.31
CA LEU A 168 4.65 -14.53 -12.45
C LEU A 168 3.49 -14.75 -13.42
N GLN A 169 3.32 -15.99 -13.87
CA GLN A 169 2.29 -16.35 -14.87
C GLN A 169 0.88 -15.87 -14.45
N ASP A 170 0.44 -16.23 -13.24
CA ASP A 170 -0.95 -15.96 -12.81
C ASP A 170 -1.08 -14.75 -11.87
N ARG A 171 0.05 -14.24 -11.35
CA ARG A 171 0.08 -13.19 -10.33
C ARG A 171 1.31 -12.30 -10.44
N ARG A 172 1.18 -11.06 -10.00
CA ARG A 172 2.29 -10.13 -9.78
C ARG A 172 2.48 -9.89 -8.30
N LEU A 173 3.72 -9.97 -7.84
CA LEU A 173 4.09 -9.65 -6.47
C LEU A 173 4.30 -8.14 -6.38
N HIS A 174 3.57 -7.47 -5.50
CA HIS A 174 3.75 -6.05 -5.21
C HIS A 174 4.12 -5.84 -3.75
N PHE A 175 4.72 -4.71 -3.44
CA PHE A 175 4.74 -4.22 -2.07
C PHE A 175 3.33 -3.80 -1.65
N VAL A 176 2.99 -4.03 -0.38
CA VAL A 176 1.73 -3.53 0.18
C VAL A 176 1.69 -2.01 0.16
N GLY A 177 0.57 -1.45 -0.25
CA GLY A 177 0.44 -0.01 -0.43
C GLY A 177 0.09 0.74 0.85
N ASP A 178 -0.69 0.12 1.73
CA ASP A 178 -1.24 0.76 2.91
C ASP A 178 -1.39 -0.20 4.13
N PHE A 179 -1.76 0.38 5.27
CA PHE A 179 -1.86 -0.34 6.53
C PHE A 179 -2.99 -1.37 6.59
N LEU A 180 -4.09 -1.19 5.86
CA LEU A 180 -5.15 -2.19 5.82
C LEU A 180 -4.61 -3.50 5.22
N GLU A 181 -3.91 -3.43 4.09
CA GLU A 181 -3.28 -4.60 3.46
C GLU A 181 -2.28 -5.29 4.40
N ILE A 182 -1.43 -4.52 5.11
CA ILE A 182 -0.51 -5.05 6.12
C ILE A 182 -1.26 -5.89 7.16
N PHE A 183 -2.34 -5.35 7.73
CA PHE A 183 -3.07 -6.04 8.80
C PHE A 183 -3.92 -7.19 8.29
N LEU A 184 -4.40 -7.13 7.05
CA LEU A 184 -5.04 -8.29 6.41
C LEU A 184 -4.04 -9.43 6.23
N ASN A 185 -2.82 -9.14 5.74
CA ASN A 185 -1.75 -10.14 5.64
C ASN A 185 -1.36 -10.70 7.02
N LEU A 186 -1.23 -9.85 8.04
CA LEU A 186 -0.96 -10.29 9.41
C LEU A 186 -2.03 -11.25 9.94
N ARG A 187 -3.31 -10.93 9.72
CA ARG A 187 -4.44 -11.79 10.11
C ARG A 187 -4.47 -13.09 9.33
N GLN A 188 -4.20 -13.04 8.03
CA GLN A 188 -4.11 -14.23 7.18
C GLN A 188 -3.01 -15.18 7.68
N TRP A 189 -1.82 -14.66 7.98
CA TRP A 189 -0.72 -15.47 8.53
C TRP A 189 -1.13 -16.16 9.84
N ASN A 190 -1.69 -15.41 10.80
CA ASN A 190 -2.12 -15.99 12.09
C ASN A 190 -3.20 -17.05 11.86
N HIS A 191 -4.15 -16.79 10.97
CA HIS A 191 -5.24 -17.72 10.67
C HIS A 191 -4.72 -19.02 10.04
N GLU A 192 -3.89 -18.94 9.00
CA GLU A 192 -3.35 -20.12 8.32
C GLU A 192 -2.47 -20.96 9.25
N ILE A 193 -1.57 -20.33 10.03
CA ILE A 193 -0.73 -21.08 10.97
C ILE A 193 -1.60 -21.79 12.03
N LEU A 194 -2.61 -21.12 12.60
CA LEU A 194 -3.43 -21.70 13.66
C LEU A 194 -4.38 -22.78 13.17
N HIS A 195 -4.95 -22.62 11.98
CA HIS A 195 -6.11 -23.40 11.56
C HIS A 195 -5.88 -24.29 10.34
N ASP A 196 -4.78 -24.12 9.60
CA ASP A 196 -4.44 -24.96 8.46
C ASP A 196 -3.14 -25.76 8.74
N PRO A 197 -3.26 -27.05 9.09
CA PRO A 197 -2.10 -27.92 9.31
C PRO A 197 -1.19 -28.03 8.09
N THR A 198 -1.73 -27.98 6.87
CA THR A 198 -0.96 -28.07 5.63
C THR A 198 -0.13 -26.81 5.43
N ALA A 199 -0.74 -25.64 5.66
CA ALA A 199 -0.02 -24.38 5.61
C ALA A 199 1.06 -24.31 6.69
N ARG A 200 0.77 -24.75 7.92
CA ARG A 200 1.75 -24.82 9.00
C ARG A 200 2.95 -25.72 8.66
N ASP A 201 2.71 -26.89 8.09
CA ASP A 201 3.77 -27.82 7.67
C ASP A 201 4.65 -27.22 6.56
N LYS A 202 4.04 -26.64 5.54
CA LYS A 202 4.76 -25.91 4.46
C LYS A 202 5.57 -24.73 4.99
N TRP A 203 5.03 -24.00 5.96
CA TRP A 203 5.71 -22.88 6.59
C TRP A 203 6.96 -23.36 7.33
N GLY A 204 6.83 -24.41 8.14
CA GLY A 204 7.88 -24.95 9.00
C GLY A 204 8.38 -23.96 10.05
N GLN A 205 9.52 -24.22 10.69
CA GLN A 205 10.09 -23.29 11.65
C GLN A 205 11.03 -22.28 10.97
N ARG A 206 10.80 -20.98 11.17
CA ARG A 206 11.61 -19.91 10.53
C ARG A 206 12.25 -18.96 11.54
N THR A 207 13.50 -18.58 11.30
CA THR A 207 14.20 -17.58 12.13
C THR A 207 13.83 -16.17 11.71
N ILE A 208 13.21 -15.39 12.61
CA ILE A 208 12.65 -14.08 12.30
C ILE A 208 13.18 -13.02 13.27
N THR A 209 13.53 -11.85 12.74
CA THR A 209 13.96 -10.68 13.53
C THR A 209 12.88 -9.61 13.59
N TYR A 210 12.18 -9.33 12.49
CA TYR A 210 11.25 -8.22 12.38
C TYR A 210 9.80 -8.71 12.37
N PHE A 211 8.98 -8.13 13.26
CA PHE A 211 7.58 -8.48 13.43
C PHE A 211 6.71 -7.24 13.29
N VAL A 212 5.69 -7.30 12.43
CA VAL A 212 4.63 -6.28 12.40
C VAL A 212 3.71 -6.51 13.59
N PHE A 213 3.33 -5.44 14.27
CA PHE A 213 2.34 -5.47 15.35
C PHE A 213 1.05 -4.75 14.92
N ASP A 214 -0.09 -5.42 15.03
CA ASP A 214 -1.41 -4.81 14.87
C ASP A 214 -1.92 -4.29 16.23
N PRO A 215 -2.02 -2.97 16.44
CA PRO A 215 -2.47 -2.40 17.71
C PRO A 215 -3.94 -2.71 18.05
N TYR A 216 -4.75 -3.17 17.08
CA TYR A 216 -6.16 -3.49 17.30
C TYR A 216 -6.38 -4.94 17.70
N SER A 217 -5.83 -5.90 16.95
CA SER A 217 -5.91 -7.32 17.31
C SER A 217 -4.92 -7.75 18.39
N LYS A 218 -3.90 -6.91 18.67
CA LYS A 218 -2.78 -7.23 19.57
C LYS A 218 -1.98 -8.46 19.10
N GLN A 219 -2.02 -8.76 17.81
CA GLN A 219 -1.29 -9.86 17.20
C GLN A 219 -0.02 -9.37 16.50
N PHE A 220 0.88 -10.31 16.26
CA PHE A 220 2.10 -10.08 15.50
C PHE A 220 2.11 -10.95 14.24
N ALA A 221 2.99 -10.64 13.29
CA ALA A 221 3.34 -11.54 12.19
C ALA A 221 4.72 -11.17 11.61
N PRO A 222 5.39 -12.10 10.90
CA PRO A 222 6.68 -11.83 10.28
C PRO A 222 6.60 -10.67 9.26
N SER A 223 7.47 -9.68 9.36
CA SER A 223 7.37 -8.46 8.54
C SER A 223 7.46 -8.73 7.04
N LYS A 224 8.25 -9.73 6.62
CA LYS A 224 8.37 -10.13 5.21
C LYS A 224 7.04 -10.64 4.66
N PHE A 225 6.26 -11.38 5.44
CA PHE A 225 4.93 -11.83 5.02
C PHE A 225 3.97 -10.65 4.86
N CYS A 226 4.01 -9.70 5.80
CA CYS A 226 3.12 -8.54 5.78
C CYS A 226 3.44 -7.48 4.72
N ALA A 227 4.68 -7.44 4.20
CA ALA A 227 5.15 -6.37 3.32
C ALA A 227 4.81 -6.56 1.84
N TYR A 228 4.33 -7.73 1.43
CA TYR A 228 4.04 -8.04 0.03
C TYR A 228 2.62 -8.58 -0.15
N SER A 229 2.08 -8.39 -1.34
CA SER A 229 0.78 -8.89 -1.76
C SER A 229 0.85 -9.46 -3.18
N GLY A 230 0.12 -10.55 -3.43
CA GLY A 230 0.00 -11.14 -4.75
C GLY A 230 -1.25 -10.65 -5.45
N ILE A 231 -1.12 -9.86 -6.51
CA ILE A 231 -2.23 -9.37 -7.31
C ILE A 231 -2.39 -10.28 -8.53
N TRP A 232 -3.59 -10.80 -8.78
CA TRP A 232 -3.83 -11.71 -9.89
C TRP A 232 -3.79 -11.00 -11.24
N ASN A 233 -3.32 -11.73 -12.26
CA ASN A 233 -3.40 -11.29 -13.64
C ASN A 233 -4.82 -11.60 -14.14
N HIS A 234 -5.66 -10.57 -14.32
CA HIS A 234 -7.04 -10.72 -14.78
C HIS A 234 -7.17 -11.13 -16.26
N GLN A 235 -6.06 -11.43 -16.96
CA GLN A 235 -6.06 -11.72 -18.39
C GLN A 235 -6.64 -13.11 -18.76
N GLU A 236 -6.87 -14.03 -17.81
CA GLU A 236 -7.25 -15.42 -18.16
C GLU A 236 -8.50 -15.99 -17.46
N SER A 237 -9.19 -15.26 -16.58
CA SER A 237 -10.35 -15.82 -15.84
C SER A 237 -11.67 -15.13 -16.18
N ILE A 238 -12.39 -15.68 -17.16
CA ILE A 238 -13.81 -15.36 -17.47
C ILE A 238 -14.78 -16.17 -16.59
N SER A 239 -14.27 -17.07 -15.74
CA SER A 239 -15.15 -17.88 -14.88
C SER A 239 -15.55 -17.11 -13.62
N PRO A 240 -16.86 -16.98 -13.31
CA PRO A 240 -17.31 -16.41 -12.05
C PRO A 240 -16.80 -17.29 -10.90
N LEU A 241 -15.88 -16.75 -10.11
CA LEU A 241 -15.32 -17.47 -8.96
C LEU A 241 -16.35 -17.52 -7.82
N PRO A 242 -16.44 -18.65 -7.10
CA PRO A 242 -17.31 -18.76 -5.94
C PRO A 242 -16.90 -17.76 -4.85
N VAL A 243 -17.91 -17.10 -4.27
CA VAL A 243 -17.84 -15.95 -3.35
C VAL A 243 -17.13 -16.24 -2.02
N SER A 244 -16.55 -17.43 -1.80
CA SER A 244 -16.11 -17.90 -0.48
C SER A 244 -14.59 -17.97 -0.26
N GLN A 245 -13.76 -17.34 -1.08
CA GLN A 245 -12.30 -17.34 -0.88
C GLN A 245 -11.80 -15.99 -0.37
N SER A 246 -10.76 -16.02 0.48
CA SER A 246 -10.06 -14.83 1.01
C SER A 246 -9.85 -13.77 -0.09
N PRO A 247 -9.85 -12.47 0.27
CA PRO A 247 -9.66 -11.40 -0.70
C PRO A 247 -8.45 -11.72 -1.58
N LYS A 248 -8.65 -11.74 -2.90
CA LYS A 248 -7.71 -12.32 -3.88
C LYS A 248 -6.29 -11.73 -3.81
N SER A 249 -6.12 -10.59 -3.15
CA SER A 249 -4.87 -9.83 -3.09
C SER A 249 -4.03 -10.00 -1.82
N VAL A 250 -4.42 -10.84 -0.85
CA VAL A 250 -3.60 -11.07 0.37
C VAL A 250 -2.47 -12.08 0.15
N MET A 251 -1.38 -11.94 0.91
CA MET A 251 -0.33 -12.94 0.99
C MET A 251 -0.85 -14.20 1.70
N THR A 252 -0.54 -15.37 1.14
CA THR A 252 -0.81 -16.68 1.74
C THR A 252 0.52 -17.42 1.98
N ILE A 253 0.55 -18.38 2.89
CA ILE A 253 1.72 -19.23 3.15
C ILE A 253 2.15 -19.97 1.88
N ASP A 254 1.21 -20.51 1.12
CA ASP A 254 1.51 -21.20 -0.14
C ASP A 254 2.26 -20.30 -1.12
N PHE A 255 1.79 -19.06 -1.28
CA PHE A 255 2.44 -18.10 -2.16
C PHE A 255 3.78 -17.64 -1.60
N TYR A 256 3.87 -17.38 -0.29
CA TYR A 256 5.11 -17.03 0.39
C TYR A 256 6.19 -18.10 0.20
N VAL A 257 5.87 -19.38 0.45
CA VAL A 257 6.82 -20.50 0.40
C VAL A 257 7.28 -20.76 -1.03
N MET A 258 6.40 -20.60 -2.03
CA MET A 258 6.78 -20.68 -3.44
C MET A 258 7.83 -19.64 -3.82
N LEU A 259 7.79 -18.46 -3.19
CA LEU A 259 8.72 -17.37 -3.47
C LEU A 259 10.02 -17.44 -2.66
N ASP A 260 9.94 -17.89 -1.40
CA ASP A 260 11.03 -17.80 -0.45
C ASP A 260 12.20 -18.71 -0.80
N GLY A 261 13.42 -18.16 -0.80
CA GLY A 261 14.63 -18.87 -1.20
C GLY A 261 14.80 -19.05 -2.72
N VAL A 262 13.78 -18.78 -3.53
CA VAL A 262 13.83 -18.88 -5.00
C VAL A 262 14.17 -17.53 -5.62
N TYR A 263 13.45 -16.47 -5.23
CA TYR A 263 13.58 -15.16 -5.87
C TYR A 263 14.31 -14.15 -4.99
N LYS A 264 15.46 -13.67 -5.46
CA LYS A 264 16.31 -12.68 -4.74
C LYS A 264 15.59 -11.36 -4.44
N ASN A 265 14.61 -10.98 -5.26
CA ASN A 265 13.84 -9.74 -5.06
C ASN A 265 12.79 -9.86 -3.95
N PHE A 266 12.40 -11.09 -3.59
CA PHE A 266 11.56 -11.36 -2.43
C PHE A 266 12.44 -11.46 -1.19
N ASP A 267 12.76 -10.32 -0.60
CA ASP A 267 13.81 -10.17 0.41
C ASP A 267 13.31 -9.50 1.70
N GLY A 268 13.78 -10.01 2.85
CA GLY A 268 13.38 -9.50 4.16
C GLY A 268 13.92 -8.10 4.47
N ARG A 269 15.09 -7.73 3.94
CA ARG A 269 15.64 -6.37 4.12
C ARG A 269 14.83 -5.37 3.30
N ARG A 270 14.49 -5.69 2.05
CA ARG A 270 13.59 -4.87 1.20
C ARG A 270 12.22 -4.69 1.86
N ALA A 271 11.61 -5.77 2.37
CA ALA A 271 10.36 -5.71 3.12
C ALA A 271 10.42 -4.72 4.28
N ARG A 272 11.45 -4.83 5.13
CA ARG A 272 11.63 -3.92 6.27
C ARG A 272 11.77 -2.46 5.82
N ILE A 273 12.64 -2.20 4.83
CA ILE A 273 12.87 -0.84 4.30
C ILE A 273 11.57 -0.26 3.74
N HIS A 274 10.80 -1.05 3.00
CA HIS A 274 9.49 -0.62 2.51
C HIS A 274 8.55 -0.22 3.66
N LEU A 275 8.40 -1.08 4.67
CA LEU A 275 7.53 -0.79 5.80
C LEU A 275 7.96 0.48 6.58
N THR A 276 9.26 0.68 6.81
CA THR A 276 9.76 1.84 7.56
C THR A 276 9.78 3.12 6.74
N ASP A 277 10.32 3.06 5.52
CA ASP A 277 10.64 4.25 4.73
C ASP A 277 9.45 4.61 3.82
N CYS A 278 8.76 3.59 3.28
CA CYS A 278 7.61 3.78 2.39
C CYS A 278 6.27 3.90 3.12
N LEU A 279 6.11 3.35 4.33
CA LEU A 279 4.85 3.47 5.09
C LEU A 279 5.00 4.22 6.41
N GLY A 280 6.23 4.57 6.80
CA GLY A 280 6.50 5.30 8.03
C GLY A 280 6.38 4.47 9.29
N MET A 281 6.40 3.13 9.20
CA MET A 281 6.38 2.28 10.38
C MET A 281 7.59 2.54 11.28
N MET A 282 7.37 2.55 12.58
CA MET A 282 8.40 2.74 13.59
C MET A 282 8.98 1.39 13.97
N ALA A 283 10.31 1.25 13.89
CA ALA A 283 11.01 0.07 14.37
C ALA A 283 11.43 0.28 15.83
N ILE A 284 10.97 -0.58 16.72
CA ILE A 284 11.25 -0.53 18.16
C ILE A 284 11.89 -1.86 18.58
N ASP A 285 13.02 -1.78 19.29
CA ASP A 285 13.64 -2.96 19.90
C ASP A 285 12.79 -3.43 21.08
N ALA A 286 12.54 -4.73 21.21
CA ALA A 286 11.72 -5.26 22.30
C ALA A 286 12.19 -4.84 23.70
N LYS A 287 13.48 -4.55 23.88
CA LYS A 287 14.05 -4.05 25.14
C LYS A 287 13.56 -2.64 25.53
N GLN A 288 13.01 -1.89 24.57
CA GLN A 288 12.56 -0.51 24.78
C GLN A 288 11.08 -0.43 25.20
N GLU A 289 10.28 -1.48 24.99
CA GLU A 289 8.83 -1.49 25.25
C GLU A 289 8.41 -2.79 25.95
N GLU A 290 8.55 -2.82 27.28
CA GLU A 290 8.34 -4.02 28.11
C GLU A 290 6.92 -4.62 27.94
N ASN A 291 5.88 -3.78 27.90
CA ASN A 291 4.50 -4.22 27.70
C ASN A 291 4.30 -4.95 26.37
N LEU A 292 5.01 -4.49 25.32
CA LEU A 292 4.92 -5.10 24.00
C LEU A 292 5.73 -6.40 23.95
N ALA A 293 6.89 -6.45 24.61
CA ALA A 293 7.69 -7.65 24.76
C ALA A 293 6.92 -8.77 25.48
N GLN A 294 6.27 -8.48 26.62
CA GLN A 294 5.44 -9.46 27.33
C GLN A 294 4.25 -9.96 26.49
N SER A 295 3.65 -9.06 25.70
CA SER A 295 2.57 -9.44 24.78
C SER A 295 3.08 -10.34 23.65
N PHE A 296 4.28 -10.05 23.15
CA PHE A 296 4.94 -10.84 22.13
C PHE A 296 5.35 -12.22 22.64
N GLU A 297 5.87 -12.34 23.86
CA GLU A 297 6.25 -13.62 24.47
C GLU A 297 5.05 -14.58 24.48
N LYS A 298 3.93 -14.14 25.05
CA LYS A 298 2.67 -14.91 25.08
C LYS A 298 2.17 -15.29 23.69
N TRP A 299 2.26 -14.37 22.73
CA TRP A 299 1.90 -14.66 21.36
C TRP A 299 2.85 -15.71 20.77
N SER A 300 4.17 -15.56 20.95
CA SER A 300 5.19 -16.43 20.36
C SER A 300 5.16 -17.86 20.90
N GLU A 301 4.77 -18.06 22.16
CA GLU A 301 4.56 -19.39 22.76
C GLU A 301 3.50 -20.19 21.99
N ILE A 302 2.44 -19.54 21.51
CA ILE A 302 1.40 -20.20 20.69
C ILE A 302 1.98 -20.66 19.33
N PHE A 303 3.07 -20.04 18.87
CA PHE A 303 3.66 -20.24 17.55
C PHE A 303 5.08 -20.84 17.60
N GLU A 304 5.47 -21.50 18.69
CA GLU A 304 6.85 -21.98 18.90
C GLU A 304 7.35 -22.92 17.79
N ASP A 305 6.46 -23.75 17.24
CA ASP A 305 6.77 -24.66 16.14
C ASP A 305 7.00 -23.94 14.80
N SER A 306 6.45 -22.74 14.66
CA SER A 306 6.47 -21.96 13.41
C SER A 306 7.51 -20.83 13.43
N ILE A 307 7.91 -20.37 14.61
CA ILE A 307 8.77 -19.20 14.78
C ILE A 307 9.95 -19.52 15.69
N ARG A 308 11.15 -19.22 15.20
CA ARG A 308 12.34 -19.05 16.00
C ARG A 308 12.71 -17.57 16.03
N VAL A 309 12.76 -16.97 17.21
CA VAL A 309 13.19 -15.56 17.33
C VAL A 309 14.70 -15.48 17.13
N HIS A 310 15.16 -14.51 16.35
CA HIS A 310 16.59 -14.31 16.13
C HIS A 310 17.33 -14.01 17.45
N PRO A 311 18.57 -14.53 17.67
CA PRO A 311 19.28 -14.39 18.97
C PRO A 311 19.53 -12.96 19.45
N LYS A 312 19.50 -11.98 18.53
CA LYS A 312 19.62 -10.56 18.89
C LYS A 312 18.33 -9.97 19.49
N GLY A 313 17.25 -10.73 19.52
CA GLY A 313 15.93 -10.32 19.96
C GLY A 313 15.02 -9.88 18.79
N PRO A 314 13.71 -9.75 19.06
CA PRO A 314 12.76 -9.27 18.08
C PRO A 314 12.77 -7.74 17.97
N ILE A 315 12.50 -7.24 16.77
CA ILE A 315 12.24 -5.82 16.48
C ILE A 315 10.79 -5.70 16.03
N PHE A 316 10.04 -4.83 16.69
CA PHE A 316 8.64 -4.59 16.41
C PHE A 316 8.48 -3.42 15.43
N LEU A 317 7.74 -3.65 14.36
CA LEU A 317 7.31 -2.63 13.42
C LEU A 317 5.90 -2.20 13.79
N LEU A 318 5.75 -0.97 14.26
CA LEU A 318 4.47 -0.40 14.64
C LEU A 318 4.00 0.62 13.60
N PRO A 319 2.68 0.74 13.35
CA PRO A 319 2.18 1.83 12.54
C PRO A 319 2.51 3.19 13.20
N PRO A 320 2.61 4.28 12.42
CA PRO A 320 2.83 5.63 12.93
C PRO A 320 1.84 5.99 14.04
N SER A 321 2.26 6.87 14.95
CA SER A 321 1.45 7.29 16.10
C SER A 321 0.06 7.84 15.73
N TRP A 322 -0.09 8.40 14.53
CA TRP A 322 -1.36 8.92 14.02
C TRP A 322 -2.34 7.86 13.50
N PHE A 323 -1.92 6.61 13.35
CA PHE A 323 -2.76 5.55 12.79
C PHE A 323 -3.81 5.00 13.78
N LYS A 324 -3.74 5.42 15.05
CA LYS A 324 -4.62 4.99 16.15
C LYS A 324 -6.09 5.34 15.93
#